data_AF-A0A5K0ZSJ2-F1
#
_entry.id   AF-A0A5K0ZSJ2-F1
#
_cell.length_a   1.000
_cell.length_b   1.000
_cell.length_c   1.000
_cell.angle_alpha   90.00
_cell.angle_beta   90.00
_cell.angle_gamma   90.00
#
_symmetry.space_group_name_H-M   'P 1'
#
loop_
_entity.id
_entity.type
_entity.pdbx_description
1 polymer ?
#
loop_
_entity_poly.entity_id
_entity_poly.type
_entity_poly.pdbx_seq_one_letter_code
_entity_poly.pdbx_strand_id
1 'polypeptide(L)' 'AGSDFPRYEVRGGRKDGRVSLASETITFIPPPTLDVSGIARFFGVKGLTLDDAVTLL' A
#
# COMPACT_ATOMS: atom_id res chain seq x y z
N ALA A 1 -22.18 -2.72 19.14
CA ALA A 1 -21.25 -1.58 19.23
C ALA A 1 -20.66 -1.38 17.83
N GLY A 2 -21.09 -0.34 17.12
CA GLY A 2 -20.60 -0.06 15.76
C GLY A 2 -19.24 0.61 15.84
N SER A 3 -18.27 0.13 15.08
CA SER A 3 -16.97 0.78 14.96
C SER A 3 -17.13 2.08 14.17
N ASP A 4 -16.61 3.20 14.69
CA ASP A 4 -16.68 4.56 14.12
C ASP A 4 -15.91 4.76 12.79
N PHE A 5 -15.59 3.68 12.07
CA PHE A 5 -14.82 3.74 10.84
C PHE A 5 -15.70 3.92 9.60
N PRO A 6 -15.25 4.70 8.61
CA PRO A 6 -15.95 4.88 7.36
C PRO A 6 -16.05 3.55 6.60
N ARG A 7 -17.24 3.29 6.03
CA ARG A 7 -17.48 2.17 5.12
C ARG A 7 -17.22 2.61 3.70
N TYR A 8 -16.64 1.72 2.90
CA TYR A 8 -16.45 1.93 1.46
C TYR A 8 -16.90 0.71 0.68
N GLU A 9 -17.37 0.92 -0.55
CA GLU A 9 -17.76 -0.15 -1.45
C GLU A 9 -16.53 -0.86 -2.01
N VAL A 10 -16.52 -2.19 -1.98
CA VAL A 10 -15.40 -3.00 -2.48
C VAL A 10 -15.75 -3.60 -3.83
N ARG A 11 -15.04 -3.20 -4.88
CA ARG A 11 -15.20 -3.81 -6.21
C ARG A 11 -14.60 -5.22 -6.24
N GLY A 12 -15.43 -6.20 -6.61
CA GLY A 12 -15.03 -7.59 -6.83
C GLY A 12 -14.47 -7.89 -8.24
N GLY A 13 -14.20 -9.16 -8.52
CA GLY A 13 -13.83 -9.65 -9.86
C GLY A 13 -12.33 -9.68 -10.18
N ARG A 14 -11.45 -9.40 -9.20
CA ARG A 14 -10.00 -9.62 -9.36
C ARG A 14 -9.69 -11.12 -9.41
N LYS A 15 -8.86 -11.52 -10.37
CA LYS A 15 -8.39 -12.91 -10.52
C LYS A 15 -7.15 -13.16 -9.67
N ASP A 16 -6.95 -14.40 -9.26
CA ASP A 16 -5.80 -14.79 -8.45
C ASP A 16 -4.50 -14.84 -9.28
N GLY A 17 -3.43 -14.32 -8.69
CA GLY A 17 -2.09 -14.44 -9.24
C GLY A 17 -1.57 -15.88 -9.16
N ARG A 18 -0.75 -16.28 -10.14
CA ARG A 18 -0.11 -17.62 -10.17
C ARG A 18 1.39 -17.59 -9.81
N VAL A 19 1.91 -16.42 -9.45
CA VAL A 19 3.33 -16.17 -9.18
C VAL A 19 3.45 -15.48 -7.83
N SER A 20 4.40 -15.94 -7.02
CA SER A 20 4.73 -15.36 -5.72
C SER A 20 6.24 -15.49 -5.52
N LEU A 21 6.95 -14.36 -5.52
CA LEU A 21 8.40 -14.29 -5.41
C LEU A 21 8.79 -13.43 -4.21
N ALA A 22 9.53 -14.01 -3.26
CA ALA A 22 9.99 -13.28 -2.07
C ALA A 22 10.88 -12.07 -2.41
N SER A 23 11.63 -12.15 -3.51
CA SER A 23 12.46 -11.04 -4.01
C SER A 23 11.64 -9.80 -4.39
N GLU A 24 10.42 -10.00 -4.90
CA GLU A 24 9.52 -8.89 -5.23
C GLU A 24 9.01 -8.19 -3.97
N THR A 25 8.72 -8.96 -2.92
CA THR A 25 8.30 -8.42 -1.61
C THR A 25 9.38 -7.53 -1.00
N ILE A 26 10.64 -7.97 -1.02
CA ILE A 26 11.78 -7.19 -0.51
C ILE A 26 11.95 -5.88 -1.31
N THR A 27 11.64 -5.91 -2.60
CA THR A 27 11.76 -4.75 -3.49
C THR A 27 10.60 -3.76 -3.33
N PHE A 28 9.39 -4.24 -3.04
CA PHE A 28 8.15 -3.46 -3.11
C PHE A 28 7.37 -3.34 -1.80
N ILE A 29 7.96 -3.68 -0.65
CA ILE A 29 7.45 -3.31 0.67
C ILE A 29 8.41 -2.34 1.37
N PRO A 30 7.94 -1.17 1.84
CA PRO A 30 8.81 -0.20 2.50
C PRO A 30 9.22 -0.71 3.90
N PRO A 31 10.50 -0.65 4.29
CA PRO A 31 10.91 -0.95 5.65
C PRO A 31 10.46 0.16 6.63
N PRO A 32 10.27 -0.14 7.93
CA PRO A 32 9.80 0.82 8.92
C PRO A 32 10.84 1.91 9.26
N THR A 33 12.04 1.82 8.69
CA THR A 33 13.17 2.74 8.92
C THR A 33 13.34 3.76 7.81
N LEU A 34 12.44 3.83 6.82
CA LEU A 34 12.50 4.85 5.78
C LEU A 34 12.22 6.23 6.35
N ASP A 35 12.94 7.23 5.83
CA ASP A 35 12.57 8.63 6.03
C ASP A 35 11.40 9.05 5.11
N VAL A 36 10.90 10.26 5.32
CA VAL A 36 9.75 10.81 4.57
C VAL A 36 10.00 10.85 3.06
N SER A 37 11.24 11.12 2.64
CA SER A 37 11.60 11.16 1.20
C SER A 37 11.57 9.76 0.60
N GLY A 38 12.01 8.75 1.36
CA GLY A 38 11.93 7.34 1.04
C GLY A 38 10.48 6.89 0.89
N ILE A 39 9.62 7.23 1.84
CA ILE A 39 8.18 6.91 1.81
C ILE A 39 7.53 7.53 0.56
N ALA A 40 7.77 8.81 0.28
CA ALA A 40 7.21 9.50 -0.88
C ALA A 40 7.61 8.82 -2.21
N ARG A 41 8.88 8.45 -2.36
CA ARG A 41 9.36 7.72 -3.54
C ARG A 41 8.70 6.35 -3.66
N PHE A 42 8.55 5.65 -2.54
CA PHE A 42 8.03 4.28 -2.51
C PHE A 42 6.56 4.20 -2.91
N PHE A 43 5.73 5.08 -2.33
CA PHE A 43 4.32 5.21 -2.70
C PHE A 43 4.18 5.74 -4.15
N GLY A 44 5.07 6.64 -4.57
CA GLY A 44 5.11 7.17 -5.94
C GLY A 44 5.32 6.10 -7.02
N VAL A 45 6.08 5.02 -6.74
CA VAL A 45 6.23 3.88 -7.66
C VAL A 45 4.90 3.18 -7.96
N LYS A 46 3.92 3.27 -7.05
CA LYS A 46 2.55 2.75 -7.23
C LYS A 46 1.56 3.82 -7.67
N GLY A 47 2.03 5.01 -8.03
CA GLY A 47 1.19 6.14 -8.44
C GLY A 47 0.44 6.80 -7.28
N LEU A 48 0.87 6.60 -6.04
CA LEU A 48 0.28 7.17 -4.84
C LEU A 48 1.05 8.43 -4.41
N THR A 49 0.31 9.39 -3.86
CA THR A 49 0.87 10.66 -3.35
C THR A 49 1.38 10.51 -1.92
N LEU A 50 2.06 11.55 -1.41
CA LEU A 50 2.46 11.60 0.00
C LEU A 50 1.24 11.67 0.94
N ASP A 51 0.13 12.29 0.51
CA ASP A 51 -1.11 12.37 1.29
C ASP A 51 -1.77 10.99 1.40
N ASP A 52 -1.77 10.21 0.31
CA ASP A 52 -2.18 8.80 0.33
C ASP A 52 -1.31 7.98 1.29
N ALA A 53 0.00 8.24 1.31
CA ALA A 53 0.91 7.56 2.23
C ALA A 53 0.57 7.85 3.70
N VAL A 54 0.31 9.11 4.06
CA VAL A 54 -0.09 9.47 5.42
C VAL A 54 -1.45 8.88 5.79
N THR A 55 -2.37 8.77 4.82
CA THR A 55 -3.71 8.21 5.05
C THR A 55 -3.70 6.69 5.23
N LEU A 56 -2.76 5.99 4.58
CA LEU A 56 -2.72 4.52 4.52
C LEU A 56 -1.72 3.87 5.49
N LEU A 57 -0.88 4.67 6.17
CA LEU A 57 0.03 4.22 7.24
C LEU A 57 -0.69 4.21 8.60
#